data_AF-A0A6M0BCQ8-F1
#
_entry.id   AF-A0A6M0BCQ8-F1
#
_cell.length_a   1.000
_cell.length_b   1.000
_cell.length_c   1.000
_cell.angle_alpha   90.00
_cell.angle_beta   90.00
_cell.angle_gamma   90.00
#
_symmetry.space_group_name_H-M   'P 1'
#
loop_
_entity.id
_entity.type
_entity.pdbx_description
1 polymer ?
#
loop_
_entity_poly.entity_id
_entity_poly.type
_entity_poly.pdbx_seq_one_letter_code
_entity_poly.pdbx_strand_id
1 'polypeptide(L)'
;MSSLVNKVTLTQAEKELFWENGFIKLNRLLTWEAIDKLRELTYNSKEITKAPEYYTGDFSRIGYGVENAVTHQIYSEENFKYTLKQLIENELTFTESVGFELTPKKRGFYFHLDVASFSFIQA
;
A
#
# COMPACT_ATOMS: atom_id res chain seq x y z
N MET A 1 -8.03 6.39 -21.12
CA MET A 1 -8.35 5.55 -19.93
C MET A 1 -8.70 6.47 -18.79
N SER A 2 -9.72 6.14 -17.99
CA SER A 2 -10.01 6.83 -16.73
C SER A 2 -8.83 6.67 -15.77
N SER A 3 -8.58 7.70 -14.96
CA SER A 3 -7.59 7.67 -13.90
C SER A 3 -8.03 6.72 -12.78
N LEU A 4 -7.08 5.94 -12.24
CA LEU A 4 -7.30 5.03 -11.11
C LEU A 4 -7.16 5.75 -9.77
N VAL A 5 -6.63 6.97 -9.77
CA VAL A 5 -6.33 7.74 -8.55
C VAL A 5 -7.05 9.09 -8.57
N ASN A 6 -7.91 9.33 -7.60
CA ASN A 6 -8.51 10.65 -7.41
C ASN A 6 -7.46 11.65 -6.94
N LYS A 7 -7.55 12.90 -7.40
CA LYS A 7 -6.74 13.99 -6.87
C LYS A 7 -7.18 14.31 -5.45
N VAL A 8 -6.27 14.14 -4.48
CA VAL A 8 -6.49 14.53 -3.08
C VAL A 8 -5.58 15.71 -2.74
N THR A 9 -6.17 16.80 -2.27
CA THR A 9 -5.46 17.97 -1.76
C THR A 9 -5.60 17.99 -0.24
N LEU A 10 -4.47 18.01 0.46
CA LEU A 10 -4.41 17.98 1.92
C LEU A 10 -4.40 19.40 2.48
N THR A 11 -5.20 19.60 3.52
CA THR A 11 -5.16 20.80 4.34
C THR A 11 -3.87 20.87 5.16
N GLN A 12 -3.54 22.06 5.67
CA GLN A 12 -2.37 22.23 6.53
C GLN A 12 -2.48 21.40 7.82
N ALA A 13 -3.67 21.34 8.42
CA ALA A 13 -3.93 20.53 9.62
C ALA A 13 -3.73 19.02 9.38
N GLU A 14 -4.11 18.51 8.21
CA GLU A 14 -3.88 17.11 7.85
C GLU A 14 -2.38 16.79 7.70
N LYS A 15 -1.59 17.72 7.15
CA LYS A 15 -0.13 17.58 7.05
C LYS A 15 0.53 17.60 8.43
N GLU A 16 0.08 18.50 9.31
CA GLU A 16 0.57 18.57 10.69
C GLU A 16 0.26 17.28 11.47
N LEU A 17 -0.96 16.75 11.33
CA LEU A 17 -1.35 15.47 11.93
C LEU A 17 -0.52 14.30 11.41
N PHE A 18 -0.14 14.30 10.13
CA PHE A 18 0.77 13.30 9.58
C PHE A 18 2.15 13.37 10.24
N TRP A 19 2.72 14.56 10.38
CA TRP A 19 4.02 14.76 11.02
C TRP A 19 4.01 14.43 12.52
N GLU A 20 2.92 14.71 13.22
CA GLU A 20 2.76 14.41 14.64
C GLU A 20 2.55 12.91 14.90
N ASN A 21 1.69 12.25 14.12
CA ASN A 21 1.28 10.87 14.36
C ASN A 21 2.08 9.82 13.59
N GLY A 22 2.79 10.22 12.53
CA GLY A 22 3.48 9.32 11.60
C GLY A 22 2.55 8.58 10.62
N PHE A 23 1.26 8.90 10.58
CA PHE A 23 0.31 8.32 9.61
C PHE A 23 -0.83 9.27 9.26
N ILE A 24 -1.46 9.04 8.11
CA ILE A 24 -2.67 9.74 7.67
C ILE A 24 -3.60 8.79 6.91
N LYS A 25 -4.92 8.98 7.05
CA LYS A 25 -5.92 8.29 6.25
C LYS A 25 -6.33 9.12 5.04
N LEU A 26 -5.99 8.67 3.84
CA LEU A 26 -6.38 9.31 2.58
C LEU A 26 -7.73 8.77 2.08
N ASN A 27 -8.80 9.47 2.42
CA ASN A 27 -10.14 9.05 2.01
C ASN A 27 -10.32 9.18 0.49
N ARG A 28 -10.81 8.11 -0.15
CA ARG A 28 -11.09 8.05 -1.60
C ARG A 28 -9.88 8.33 -2.50
N LEU A 29 -8.65 8.04 -2.07
CA LEU A 29 -7.49 8.14 -2.96
C LEU A 29 -7.68 7.30 -4.22
N LEU A 30 -8.15 6.06 -4.08
CA LEU A 30 -8.41 5.16 -5.20
C LEU A 30 -9.84 5.33 -5.73
N THR A 31 -10.00 5.25 -7.05
CA THR A 31 -11.33 5.18 -7.67
C THR A 31 -11.98 3.81 -7.46
N TRP A 32 -13.30 3.72 -7.69
CA TRP A 32 -14.00 2.43 -7.66
C TRP A 32 -13.43 1.44 -8.68
N GLU A 33 -13.06 1.93 -9.87
CA GLU A 33 -12.41 1.11 -10.89
C GLU A 33 -11.06 0.54 -10.41
N ALA A 34 -10.26 1.36 -9.72
CA ALA A 34 -9.00 0.90 -9.15
C ALA A 34 -9.20 -0.19 -8.09
N ILE A 35 -10.21 0.00 -7.23
CA ILE A 35 -10.57 -0.99 -6.20
C ILE A 35 -10.97 -2.32 -6.86
N ASP A 36 -11.79 -2.29 -7.92
CA ASP A 36 -12.23 -3.50 -8.59
C ASP A 36 -11.08 -4.22 -9.30
N LYS A 37 -10.17 -3.48 -9.95
CA LYS A 37 -8.94 -4.04 -10.54
C LYS A 37 -8.01 -4.66 -9.49
N LEU A 38 -7.84 -4.02 -8.34
CA LEU A 38 -7.03 -4.56 -7.24
C LEU A 38 -7.66 -5.81 -6.60
N ARG A 39 -8.99 -5.88 -6.53
CA ARG A 39 -9.70 -7.08 -6.10
C ARG A 39 -9.48 -8.24 -7.06
N GLU A 40 -9.61 -7.99 -8.37
CA GLU A 40 -9.34 -8.99 -9.40
C GLU A 40 -7.90 -9.49 -9.32
N LEU A 41 -6.94 -8.56 -9.18
CA LEU A 41 -5.53 -8.90 -8.97
C LEU A 41 -5.36 -9.80 -7.75
N THR A 42 -5.93 -9.43 -6.61
CA THR A 42 -5.77 -10.21 -5.37
C THR A 42 -6.36 -11.61 -5.51
N TYR A 43 -7.55 -11.72 -6.13
CA TYR A 43 -8.22 -13.00 -6.34
C TYR A 43 -7.41 -13.92 -7.26
N ASN A 44 -6.91 -13.39 -8.38
CA ASN A 44 -6.24 -14.14 -9.45
C ASN A 44 -4.72 -14.23 -9.31
N SER A 45 -4.10 -13.51 -8.36
CA SER A 45 -2.65 -13.45 -8.23
C SER A 45 -2.07 -14.82 -7.90
N LYS A 46 -1.06 -15.22 -8.68
CA LYS A 46 -0.22 -16.38 -8.43
C LYS A 46 0.91 -16.10 -7.43
N GLU A 47 1.15 -14.83 -7.12
CA GLU A 47 2.20 -14.37 -6.21
C GLU A 47 1.68 -14.34 -4.76
N ILE A 48 0.38 -14.11 -4.59
CA ILE A 48 -0.30 -14.18 -3.29
C ILE A 48 -0.74 -15.62 -3.06
N THR A 49 0.09 -16.41 -2.40
CA THR A 49 -0.13 -17.87 -2.24
C THR A 49 -0.44 -18.23 -0.79
N LYS A 50 -0.69 -19.51 -0.50
CA LYS A 50 -0.99 -19.98 0.86
C LYS A 50 0.07 -19.50 1.85
N ALA A 51 -0.37 -18.89 2.95
CA ALA A 51 0.55 -18.39 3.96
C ALA A 51 1.37 -19.53 4.59
N PRO A 52 2.71 -19.35 4.73
CA PRO A 52 3.54 -20.27 5.50
C PRO A 52 3.06 -20.46 6.94
N GLU A 53 3.33 -21.64 7.52
CA GLU A 53 2.86 -22.01 8.86
C GLU A 53 3.37 -21.07 9.98
N TYR A 54 4.53 -20.45 9.79
CA TYR A 54 5.13 -19.53 10.76
C TYR A 54 4.36 -18.20 10.91
N TYR A 55 3.42 -17.88 10.01
CA TYR A 55 2.52 -16.74 10.17
C TYR A 55 1.35 -16.99 11.14
N THR A 56 1.48 -17.99 12.03
CA THR A 56 0.53 -18.28 13.14
C THR A 56 -0.94 -18.42 12.73
N GLY A 57 -1.19 -18.74 11.45
CA GLY A 57 -2.53 -18.82 10.86
C GLY A 57 -3.26 -17.48 10.76
N ASP A 58 -2.58 -16.34 10.88
CA ASP A 58 -3.20 -15.02 10.78
C ASP A 58 -3.56 -14.62 9.34
N PHE A 59 -2.88 -15.22 8.37
CA PHE A 59 -3.16 -15.05 6.95
C PHE A 59 -3.57 -16.36 6.30
N SER A 60 -4.56 -16.32 5.42
CA SER A 60 -4.89 -17.46 4.52
C SER A 60 -3.94 -17.46 3.33
N ARG A 61 -3.62 -16.26 2.82
CA ARG A 61 -2.67 -16.03 1.73
C ARG A 61 -1.76 -14.85 2.00
N ILE A 62 -0.53 -14.90 1.51
CA ILE A 62 0.45 -13.81 1.55
C ILE A 62 1.40 -13.90 0.34
N GLY A 63 1.87 -12.75 -0.13
CA GLY A 63 2.85 -12.62 -1.20
C GLY A 63 3.64 -11.32 -1.05
N TYR A 64 4.92 -11.39 -1.37
CA TYR A 64 5.88 -10.27 -1.37
C TYR A 64 6.35 -10.01 -2.80
N GLY A 65 6.72 -8.76 -3.11
CA GLY A 65 7.08 -8.37 -4.47
C GLY A 65 5.94 -8.56 -5.47
N VAL A 66 4.70 -8.35 -5.02
CA VAL A 66 3.50 -8.47 -5.86
C VAL A 66 3.51 -7.35 -6.90
N GLU A 67 4.12 -7.61 -8.05
CA GLU A 67 4.28 -6.63 -9.11
C GLU A 67 3.21 -6.82 -10.16
N ASN A 68 2.44 -5.76 -10.43
CA ASN A 68 1.39 -5.83 -11.43
C ASN A 68 1.24 -4.51 -12.18
N ALA A 69 0.82 -4.60 -13.45
CA ALA A 69 0.53 -3.44 -14.27
C ALA A 69 -0.46 -2.47 -13.58
N VAL A 70 -1.43 -2.98 -12.81
CA VAL A 70 -2.40 -2.16 -12.07
C VAL A 70 -1.73 -1.39 -10.93
N THR A 71 -0.89 -2.03 -10.11
CA THR A 71 -0.19 -1.35 -9.01
C THR A 71 0.81 -0.32 -9.56
N HIS A 72 1.53 -0.68 -10.62
CA HIS A 72 2.41 0.25 -11.34
C HIS A 72 1.65 1.46 -11.90
N GLN A 73 0.50 1.23 -12.54
CA GLN A 73 -0.34 2.32 -13.03
C GLN A 73 -0.72 3.27 -11.89
N ILE A 74 -1.19 2.74 -10.76
CA ILE A 74 -1.61 3.55 -9.60
C ILE A 74 -0.47 4.45 -9.10
N TYR A 75 0.71 3.89 -8.77
CA TYR A 75 1.79 4.71 -8.22
C TYR A 75 2.46 5.63 -9.25
N SER A 76 2.28 5.33 -10.55
CA SER A 76 2.78 6.17 -11.64
C SER A 76 1.87 7.35 -11.97
N GLU A 77 0.63 7.38 -11.49
CA GLU A 77 -0.31 8.45 -11.79
C GLU A 77 0.07 9.78 -11.11
N GLU A 78 -0.11 10.88 -11.84
CA GLU A 78 0.20 12.23 -11.33
C GLU A 78 -0.61 12.61 -10.10
N ASN A 79 -1.85 12.12 -9.97
CA ASN A 79 -2.66 12.36 -8.79
C ASN A 79 -2.08 11.66 -7.55
N PHE A 80 -1.54 10.45 -7.71
CA PHE A 80 -0.87 9.73 -6.62
C PHE A 80 0.37 10.48 -6.16
N LYS A 81 1.24 10.85 -7.12
CA LYS A 81 2.45 11.63 -6.86
C LYS A 81 2.13 12.98 -6.22
N TYR A 82 1.11 13.68 -6.73
CA TYR A 82 0.66 14.97 -6.20
C TYR A 82 0.21 14.85 -4.74
N THR A 83 -0.54 13.80 -4.39
CA THR A 83 -0.98 13.58 -3.01
C THR A 83 0.19 13.25 -2.09
N LEU A 84 1.11 12.38 -2.50
CA LEU A 84 2.25 12.02 -1.64
C LEU A 84 3.28 13.16 -1.50
N LYS A 85 3.52 13.96 -2.54
CA LYS A 85 4.40 15.14 -2.48
C LYS A 85 3.93 16.23 -1.52
N GLN A 86 2.66 16.21 -1.11
CA GLN A 86 2.14 17.10 -0.07
C GLN A 86 2.52 16.67 1.35
N LEU A 87 2.93 15.40 1.52
CA LEU A 87 3.33 14.80 2.80
C LEU A 87 4.86 14.68 2.91
N ILE A 88 5.53 14.42 1.80
CA ILE A 88 6.98 14.14 1.73
C ILE A 88 7.58 15.01 0.62
N GLU A 89 8.61 15.80 0.96
CA GLU A 89 9.25 16.74 0.02
C GLU A 89 10.22 16.06 -0.95
N ASN A 90 10.62 14.83 -0.64
CA ASN A 90 11.58 14.05 -1.42
C ASN A 90 10.91 13.25 -2.55
N GLU A 91 11.73 12.86 -3.53
CA GLU A 91 11.33 11.88 -4.53
C GLU A 91 11.05 10.52 -3.86
N LEU A 92 10.11 9.78 -4.45
CA LEU A 92 9.66 8.50 -3.93
C LEU A 92 10.18 7.39 -4.84
N THR A 93 10.73 6.35 -4.22
CA THR A 93 11.07 5.09 -4.88
C THR A 93 10.11 4.03 -4.40
N PHE A 94 9.58 3.25 -5.33
CA PHE A 94 8.81 2.06 -5.00
C PHE A 94 9.79 0.94 -4.60
N THR A 95 9.68 0.44 -3.37
CA THR A 95 10.63 -0.53 -2.80
C THR A 95 10.05 -1.94 -2.71
N GLU A 96 8.83 -2.08 -2.20
CA GLU A 96 8.19 -3.38 -2.01
C GLU A 96 6.66 -3.25 -2.14
N SER A 97 6.04 -4.32 -2.61
CA SER A 97 4.60 -4.56 -2.48
C SER A 97 4.36 -5.85 -1.71
N VAL A 98 3.35 -5.82 -0.85
CA VAL A 98 2.87 -6.99 -0.12
C VAL A 98 1.36 -7.12 -0.35
N GLY A 99 0.92 -8.33 -0.65
CA GLY A 99 -0.49 -8.69 -0.71
C GLY A 99 -0.79 -9.77 0.30
N PHE A 100 -1.83 -9.61 1.11
CA PHE A 100 -2.23 -10.62 2.10
C PHE A 100 -3.74 -10.65 2.31
N GLU A 101 -4.23 -11.82 2.73
CA GLU A 101 -5.63 -12.04 3.10
C GLU A 101 -5.69 -12.49 4.56
N LEU A 102 -6.38 -11.71 5.40
CA LEU A 102 -6.55 -12.02 6.82
C LEU A 102 -7.58 -13.13 7.01
N THR A 103 -7.29 -14.06 7.92
CA THR A 103 -8.30 -15.02 8.36
C THR A 103 -9.32 -14.36 9.32
N PRO A 104 -10.56 -14.86 9.39
CA PRO A 104 -11.58 -14.27 10.26
C PRO A 104 -11.10 -14.17 11.72
N LYS A 105 -11.34 -13.00 12.34
CA LYS A 105 -11.01 -12.69 13.75
C LYS A 105 -9.50 -12.60 14.07
N LYS A 106 -8.61 -12.57 13.08
CA LYS A 106 -7.18 -12.36 13.30
C LYS A 106 -6.77 -10.91 13.08
N ARG A 107 -5.64 -10.53 13.71
CA ARG A 107 -5.15 -9.14 13.78
C ARG A 107 -4.05 -8.84 12.75
N GLY A 108 -3.57 -9.84 12.02
CA GLY A 108 -2.47 -9.69 11.07
C GLY A 108 -1.12 -9.69 11.76
N PHE A 109 -0.22 -8.82 11.30
CA PHE A 109 1.14 -8.73 11.83
C PHE A 109 1.17 -8.21 13.29
N TYR A 110 2.17 -8.66 14.06
CA TYR A 110 2.49 -8.06 15.35
C TYR A 110 2.97 -6.61 15.18
N PHE A 111 3.01 -5.83 16.27
CA PHE A 111 3.60 -4.50 16.22
C PHE A 111 5.10 -4.58 15.86
N HIS A 112 5.52 -3.90 14.80
CA HIS A 112 6.90 -3.85 14.31
C HIS A 112 7.17 -2.54 13.56
N LEU A 113 8.45 -2.25 13.30
CA LEU A 113 8.90 -1.14 12.48
C LEU A 113 9.47 -1.68 11.16
N ASP A 114 8.84 -1.34 10.04
CA ASP A 114 9.27 -1.81 8.71
C ASP A 114 10.68 -1.34 8.32
N VAL A 115 11.10 -0.17 8.82
CA VAL A 115 12.44 0.38 8.55
C VAL A 115 13.55 -0.61 8.95
N ALA A 116 13.35 -1.41 10.00
CA ALA A 116 14.32 -2.44 10.39
C ALA A 116 14.47 -3.51 9.29
N SER A 117 13.38 -3.88 8.64
CA SER A 117 13.33 -4.85 7.55
C SER A 117 13.98 -4.33 6.27
N PHE A 118 14.00 -3.01 6.03
CA PHE A 118 14.61 -2.39 4.83
C PHE A 118 15.95 -1.71 5.07
N SER A 119 16.49 -1.78 6.29
CA SER A 119 17.74 -1.11 6.68
C SER A 119 18.99 -1.57 5.91
N PHE A 120 18.91 -2.65 5.14
CA PHE A 120 19.94 -3.08 4.20
C PHE A 120 19.96 -2.26 2.89
N ILE A 121 18.91 -1.50 2.60
CA ILE A 121 18.88 -0.52 1.51
C ILE A 121 19.62 0.72 2.01
N GLN A 122 20.95 0.61 2.11
CA GLN A 122 21.82 1.77 2.23
C GLN A 122 21.99 2.37 0.83
N ALA A 123 21.55 3.61 0.67
CA ALA A 123 21.84 4.45 -0.49
C ALA A 123 23.33 4.81 -0.54
#